data_AF-X1IHB5-F1
#
_entry.id   AF-X1IHB5-F1
#
_cell.length_a   1.000
_cell.length_b   1.000
_cell.length_c   1.000
_cell.angle_alpha   90.00
_cell.angle_beta   90.00
_cell.angle_gamma   90.00
#
_symmetry.space_group_name_H-M   'P 1'
#
loop_
_entity.id
_entity.type
_entity.pdbx_description
1 polymer ?
#
loop_
_entity_poly.entity_id
_entity_poly.type
_entity_poly.pdbx_seq_one_letter_code
_entity_poly.pdbx_strand_id
1 'polypeptide(L)' 'MKKVFKYATGQEIPEGAVYLFSIKNGIMNKETGYEYVWHYFLVEVDE' A
#
# COMPACT_ATOMS: atom_id res chain seq x y z
N MET A 1 -8.14 -8.59 17.18
CA MET A 1 -7.55 -9.53 16.19
C MET A 1 -6.85 -8.67 15.15
N LYS A 2 -5.58 -8.94 14.83
CA LYS A 2 -4.80 -8.06 13.95
C LYS A 2 -5.31 -8.13 12.51
N LYS A 3 -5.58 -6.98 11.89
CA LYS A 3 -6.03 -6.85 10.50
C LYS A 3 -5.01 -6.08 9.67
N VAL A 4 -4.86 -6.48 8.41
CA VAL A 4 -3.94 -5.84 7.45
C VAL A 4 -4.72 -4.92 6.52
N PHE A 5 -4.27 -3.67 6.42
CA PHE A 5 -4.89 -2.63 5.60
C PHE A 5 -3.89 -2.05 4.59
N LYS A 6 -4.42 -1.53 3.48
CA LYS A 6 -3.66 -0.83 2.44
C LYS A 6 -3.92 0.67 2.54
N TYR A 7 -2.86 1.46 2.63
CA TYR A 7 -2.91 2.92 2.61
C TYR A 7 -2.11 3.46 1.43
N ALA A 8 -2.74 4.26 0.58
CA ALA A 8 -2.08 4.97 -0.51
C ALA A 8 -1.13 6.05 0.05
N THR A 9 -0.16 6.44 -0.77
CA THR A 9 0.73 7.55 -0.43
C THR A 9 -0.08 8.82 -0.14
N GLY A 10 0.20 9.45 1.01
CA GLY A 10 -0.50 10.66 1.46
C GLY A 10 -1.76 10.43 2.27
N GLN A 11 -2.22 9.18 2.45
CA GLN A 11 -3.28 8.88 3.40
C GLN A 11 -2.76 8.87 4.84
N GLU A 12 -3.61 9.31 5.77
CA GLU A 12 -3.33 9.22 7.20
C GLU A 12 -3.43 7.76 7.66
N ILE A 13 -2.37 7.28 8.32
CA ILE A 13 -2.28 5.93 8.87
C ILE A 13 -2.65 6.01 10.36
N PRO A 14 -3.50 5.10 10.89
CA PRO A 14 -3.89 5.10 12.29
C PRO A 14 -2.70 5.03 13.25
N GLU A 15 -2.82 5.68 14.40
CA GLU A 15 -1.84 5.56 15.47
C GLU A 15 -1.79 4.11 15.98
N GLY A 16 -0.58 3.60 16.22
CA GLY A 16 -0.36 2.21 16.62
C GLY A 16 -0.31 1.20 15.47
N ALA A 17 -0.51 1.62 14.21
CA ALA A 17 -0.33 0.75 13.07
C ALA A 17 1.14 0.30 12.91
N VAL A 18 1.36 -0.99 12.67
CA VAL A 18 2.69 -1.57 12.43
C VAL A 18 2.94 -1.68 10.94
N TYR A 19 3.98 -1.01 10.45
CA TYR A 19 4.39 -1.13 9.05
C TYR A 19 4.86 -2.56 8.73
N LEU A 20 4.37 -3.11 7.61
CA LEU A 20 4.79 -4.41 7.11
C LEU A 20 5.71 -4.25 5.89
N PHE A 21 5.16 -3.74 4.78
CA PHE A 21 5.90 -3.52 3.53
C PHE A 21 5.15 -2.59 2.59
N SER A 22 5.83 -2.09 1.55
CA SER A 22 5.23 -1.31 0.47
C SER A 22 4.97 -2.18 -0.76
N ILE A 23 3.83 -1.97 -1.43
CA ILE A 23 3.52 -2.59 -2.71
C ILE A 23 3.37 -1.55 -3.80
N LYS A 24 3.78 -1.93 -5.01
CA LYS A 24 3.50 -1.19 -6.23
C LYS A 24 2.34 -1.89 -6.92
N ASN A 25 1.29 -1.14 -7.23
CA ASN A 25 0.22 -1.60 -8.10
C ASN A 25 0.23 -0.74 -9.34
N GLY A 26 -0.10 -1.29 -10.50
CA GLY A 26 -0.06 -0.51 -11.71
C GLY A 26 -0.67 -1.18 -12.92
N ILE A 27 -0.95 -0.38 -13.94
CA ILE A 27 -1.35 -0.90 -15.25
C ILE A 27 -0.08 -1.26 -16.01
N MET A 28 0.07 -2.55 -16.30
CA MET A 28 1.19 -3.06 -17.07
C MET A 28 0.96 -2.77 -18.56
N ASN A 29 1.80 -1.92 -19.12
CA ASN A 29 1.92 -1.67 -20.54
C ASN A 29 3.05 -2.55 -21.11
N LYS A 30 2.72 -3.36 -22.12
CA LYS A 30 3.65 -4.35 -22.67
C LYS A 30 4.86 -3.75 -23.40
N GLU A 31 4.80 -2.48 -23.80
CA GLU A 31 5.87 -1.81 -24.55
C GLU A 31 6.82 -1.03 -23.62
N THR A 32 6.30 -0.45 -22.53
CA THR A 32 7.05 0.46 -21.65
C THR A 32 7.19 -0.02 -20.20
N GLY A 33 6.51 -1.11 -19.82
CA GLY A 33 6.50 -1.63 -18.45
C GLY A 33 5.24 -1.25 -17.69
N TYR A 34 5.31 -0.29 -16.76
CA TYR A 34 4.13 0.20 -16.03
C TYR A 34 3.79 1.62 -16.46
N GLU A 35 2.53 1.83 -16.89
CA GLU A 35 2.07 3.15 -17.36
C GLU A 35 1.56 4.03 -16.22
N TYR A 36 0.99 3.40 -15.18
CA TYR A 36 0.57 4.07 -13.95
C TYR A 36 1.02 3.22 -12.77
N VAL A 37 1.75 3.79 -11.83
CA VAL A 37 2.20 3.11 -10.62
C VAL A 37 1.64 3.82 -9.39
N TRP A 38 0.83 3.10 -8.63
CA TRP A 38 0.36 3.49 -7.30
C TRP A 38 1.19 2.79 -6.23
N HIS A 39 1.63 3.55 -5.25
CA HIS A 39 2.35 3.04 -4.09
C HIS A 39 1.41 2.95 -2.89
N TYR A 40 1.36 1.77 -2.28
CA TYR A 40 0.61 1.53 -1.05
C TYR A 40 1.53 1.01 0.05
N PHE A 41 1.23 1.42 1.28
CA PHE A 41 1.77 0.86 2.51
C PHE A 41 0.81 -0.20 3.03
N LEU A 42 1.32 -1.39 3.32
CA LEU A 42 0.61 -2.40 4.08
C LEU A 42 0.97 -2.24 5.54
N VAL A 43 -0.05 -2.07 6.36
CA VAL A 43 0.08 -1.92 7.81
C VAL A 43 -0.83 -2.89 8.52
N GLU A 44 -0.40 -3.35 9.68
CA GLU A 44 -1.19 -4.14 10.61
C GLU A 44 -1.77 -3.22 11.69
N VAL A 45 -3.07 -3.32 11.96
CA VAL A 45 -3.77 -2.53 12.98
C VAL A 45 -4.42 -3.49 13.96
N ASP A 46 -4.25 -3.19 15.26
CA ASP A 46 -5.01 -3.82 16.33
C ASP A 46 -6.43 -3.27 16.34
N GLU A 47 -7.40 -4.17 16.23
CA GLU A 47 -8.84 -3.83 16.24
C GLU A 47 -9.35 -3.46 17.64
#